data_AF-A0A1X7UU78-F1
#
_entry.id   AF-A0A1X7UU78-F1
#
_cell.length_a   1.000
_cell.length_b   1.000
_cell.length_c   1.000
_cell.angle_alpha   90.00
_cell.angle_beta   90.00
_cell.angle_gamma   90.00
#
_symmetry.space_group_name_H-M   'P 1'
#
loop_
_entity.id
_entity.type
_entity.pdbx_description
1 polymer ?
#
loop_
_entity_poly.entity_id
_entity_poly.type
_entity_poly.pdbx_seq_one_letter_code
_entity_poly.pdbx_strand_id
1 'polypeptide(L)'
;MVKELLVVHNISSPLPSSCKQVKDKNPNSPSGIYILGTANGNSLYYTYCNMEELCGSGGGWTRLAYLDMNDSTINCPSGFRLYQSGGVRACGRPVTSSGSCVSVQFLSHGISYSQVCGRYHSWVSSSTCLDTNGWIQ
;
A
#
# COMPACT_ATOMS: atom_id res chain seq x y z
N MET A 1 -36.16 3.39 0.94
CA MET A 1 -35.88 3.73 -0.47
C MET A 1 -34.37 3.71 -0.63
N VAL A 2 -33.81 2.54 -0.92
CA VAL A 2 -32.38 2.34 -1.16
C VAL A 2 -32.05 2.94 -2.52
N LYS A 3 -31.28 4.02 -2.56
CA LYS A 3 -30.64 4.47 -3.78
C LYS A 3 -29.45 3.54 -4.02
N GLU A 4 -29.70 2.43 -4.70
CA GLU A 4 -28.68 1.83 -5.57
C GLU A 4 -28.35 2.87 -6.64
N LEU A 5 -27.48 3.82 -6.31
CA LEU A 5 -26.71 4.49 -7.32
C LEU A 5 -25.54 3.56 -7.63
N LEU A 6 -25.78 2.67 -8.59
CA LEU A 6 -24.74 2.37 -9.57
C LEU A 6 -24.17 3.71 -9.97
N VAL A 7 -22.98 4.02 -9.47
CA VAL A 7 -22.22 5.21 -9.83
C VAL A 7 -21.73 4.97 -11.27
N VAL A 8 -22.66 5.04 -12.22
CA VAL A 8 -22.35 5.35 -13.60
C VAL A 8 -22.18 6.86 -13.60
N HIS A 9 -20.97 7.30 -13.25
CA HIS A 9 -20.58 8.68 -13.53
C HIS A 9 -20.77 8.90 -15.03
N ASN A 10 -21.54 9.93 -15.37
CA ASN A 10 -21.57 10.54 -16.71
C ASN A 10 -20.16 10.51 -17.32
N ILE A 11 -20.07 9.94 -18.52
CA ILE A 11 -18.83 9.62 -19.27
C ILE A 11 -18.16 10.91 -19.76
N SER A 12 -17.66 11.73 -18.82
CA SER A 12 -16.83 12.91 -19.09
C SER A 12 -15.97 13.36 -17.90
N SER A 13 -16.15 12.79 -16.70
CA SER A 13 -15.26 13.10 -15.58
C SER A 13 -14.03 12.17 -15.64
N PRO A 14 -12.79 12.70 -15.70
CA PRO A 14 -11.61 11.86 -15.63
C PRO A 14 -11.63 11.07 -14.32
N LEU A 15 -11.37 9.76 -14.44
CA LEU A 15 -11.24 8.87 -13.30
C LEU A 15 -10.19 9.42 -12.33
N PRO A 16 -10.38 9.25 -11.02
CA PRO A 16 -9.44 9.74 -10.04
C PRO A 16 -8.08 9.05 -10.21
N SER A 17 -6.99 9.80 -10.08
CA SER A 17 -5.63 9.28 -10.22
C SER A 17 -5.07 8.72 -8.91
N SER A 18 -5.66 9.09 -7.76
CA SER A 18 -5.23 8.65 -6.43
C SER A 18 -6.40 8.53 -5.45
N CYS A 19 -6.22 7.73 -4.39
CA CYS A 19 -7.17 7.64 -3.30
C CYS A 19 -7.36 8.99 -2.58
N LYS A 20 -6.32 9.83 -2.57
CA LYS A 20 -6.39 11.20 -2.02
C LYS A 20 -7.38 12.04 -2.81
N GLN A 21 -7.34 11.98 -4.14
CA GLN A 21 -8.30 12.69 -4.98
C GLN A 21 -9.74 12.19 -4.77
N VAL A 22 -9.92 10.88 -4.54
CA VAL A 22 -11.24 10.32 -4.19
C VAL A 22 -11.74 10.91 -2.87
N LYS A 23 -10.90 10.92 -1.84
CA LYS A 23 -11.25 11.44 -0.50
C LYS A 23 -11.54 12.94 -0.53
N ASP A 24 -10.80 13.72 -1.32
CA ASP A 24 -11.00 15.17 -1.45
C ASP A 24 -12.31 15.50 -2.17
N LYS A 25 -12.67 14.74 -3.21
CA LYS A 25 -13.95 14.91 -3.94
C LYS A 25 -15.15 14.45 -3.13
N ASN A 26 -15.00 13.35 -2.38
CA ASN A 26 -16.05 12.81 -1.54
C ASN A 26 -15.47 12.38 -0.17
N PRO A 27 -15.52 13.27 0.84
CA PRO A 27 -14.99 12.99 2.17
C PRO A 27 -15.63 11.78 2.87
N ASN A 28 -16.86 11.41 2.49
CA ASN A 28 -17.58 10.27 3.05
C ASN A 28 -17.27 8.94 2.36
N SER A 29 -16.32 8.91 1.42
CA SER A 29 -15.88 7.68 0.76
C SER A 29 -15.36 6.67 1.79
N PRO A 30 -15.86 5.42 1.79
CA PRO A 30 -15.40 4.37 2.69
C PRO A 30 -14.06 3.77 2.23
N SER A 31 -13.34 3.07 3.12
CA SER A 31 -12.18 2.28 2.72
C SER A 31 -12.61 1.08 1.85
N GLY A 32 -11.81 0.72 0.84
CA GLY A 32 -12.16 -0.36 -0.08
C GLY A 32 -11.30 -0.41 -1.34
N ILE A 33 -11.67 -1.27 -2.29
CA ILE A 33 -11.02 -1.35 -3.60
C ILE A 33 -11.64 -0.32 -4.55
N TYR A 34 -10.78 0.47 -5.19
CA TYR A 34 -11.15 1.51 -6.15
C TYR A 34 -10.47 1.26 -7.49
N ILE A 35 -11.12 1.74 -8.56
CA ILE A 35 -10.54 1.83 -9.90
C ILE A 35 -9.96 3.23 -10.06
N LEU A 36 -8.65 3.33 -10.28
CA LEU A 36 -7.93 4.59 -10.46
C LEU A 36 -7.29 4.64 -11.84
N GLY A 37 -7.10 5.86 -12.36
CA GLY A 37 -6.30 6.10 -13.56
C GLY A 37 -4.81 6.19 -13.23
N THR A 38 -3.95 5.64 -14.08
CA THR A 38 -2.50 5.91 -14.02
C THR A 38 -2.24 7.39 -14.28
N ALA A 39 -1.12 7.92 -13.79
CA ALA A 39 -0.80 9.35 -13.94
C ALA A 39 -0.80 9.83 -15.41
N ASN A 40 -0.53 8.93 -16.36
CA ASN A 40 -0.51 9.23 -17.78
C ASN A 40 -1.91 9.21 -18.41
N GLY A 41 -2.97 8.87 -17.66
CA GLY A 41 -4.35 8.79 -18.13
C GLY A 41 -4.67 7.63 -19.08
N ASN A 42 -3.66 6.86 -19.51
CA ASN A 42 -3.78 5.85 -20.56
C ASN A 42 -4.21 4.46 -20.05
N SER A 43 -4.26 4.24 -18.74
CA SER A 43 -4.58 2.92 -18.19
C SER A 43 -5.28 3.04 -16.83
N LEU A 44 -6.04 2.02 -16.48
CA LEU A 44 -6.72 1.89 -15.21
C LEU A 44 -6.09 0.76 -14.39
N TYR A 45 -6.12 0.89 -13.07
CA TYR A 45 -5.67 -0.16 -12.17
C TYR A 45 -6.57 -0.19 -10.92
N TYR A 46 -6.65 -1.38 -10.33
CA TYR A 46 -7.37 -1.59 -9.08
C TYR A 46 -6.39 -1.45 -7.92
N THR A 47 -6.75 -0.68 -6.90
CA THR A 47 -5.97 -0.60 -5.67
C THR A 47 -6.88 -0.40 -4.46
N TYR A 48 -6.37 -0.71 -3.28
CA TYR A 48 -7.09 -0.48 -2.04
C TYR A 48 -6.81 0.95 -1.55
N CYS A 49 -7.87 1.69 -1.28
CA CYS A 49 -7.83 2.99 -0.65
C CYS A 49 -8.20 2.86 0.82
N ASN A 50 -7.32 3.33 1.71
CA ASN A 50 -7.69 3.55 3.09
C ASN A 50 -8.17 4.99 3.27
N MET A 51 -9.45 5.14 3.56
CA MET A 51 -10.12 6.44 3.75
C MET A 51 -10.17 6.88 5.21
N GLU A 52 -9.54 6.10 6.09
CA GLU A 52 -9.35 6.38 7.52
C GLU A 52 -7.95 6.92 7.79
N GLU A 53 -7.71 7.32 9.04
CA GLU A 53 -6.41 7.83 9.48
C GLU A 53 -5.33 6.74 9.42
N LEU A 54 -4.17 7.07 8.86
CA LEU A 54 -2.94 6.28 8.95
C LEU A 54 -1.76 7.19 9.28
N CYS A 55 -0.87 6.71 10.16
CA CYS A 55 0.33 7.46 10.57
C CYS A 55 0.06 8.91 11.01
N GLY A 56 -1.07 9.18 11.68
CA GLY A 56 -1.42 10.54 12.15
C GLY A 56 -1.94 11.48 11.07
N SER A 57 -2.11 11.01 9.83
CA SER A 57 -2.70 11.80 8.74
C SER A 57 -4.04 11.20 8.33
N GLY A 58 -4.99 12.07 7.95
CA GLY A 58 -6.33 11.65 7.52
C GLY A 58 -6.33 10.72 6.31
N GLY A 59 -7.52 10.28 5.90
CA GLY A 59 -7.70 9.31 4.83
C GLY A 59 -7.26 9.74 3.42
N GLY A 60 -7.41 8.80 2.48
CA GLY A 60 -6.97 8.98 1.09
C GLY A 60 -5.65 8.29 0.79
N TRP A 61 -5.27 7.32 1.60
CA TRP A 61 -4.05 6.54 1.43
C TRP A 61 -4.22 5.49 0.33
N THR A 62 -3.30 5.47 -0.61
CA THR A 62 -3.24 4.48 -1.68
C THR A 62 -2.33 3.33 -1.27
N ARG A 63 -2.83 2.09 -1.32
CA ARG A 63 -2.01 0.92 -1.02
C ARG A 63 -0.98 0.70 -2.11
N LEU A 64 0.29 0.69 -1.71
CA LEU A 64 1.44 0.47 -2.59
C LEU A 64 1.94 -0.98 -2.51
N ALA A 65 1.92 -1.56 -1.30
CA ALA A 65 2.38 -2.92 -1.04
C ALA A 65 1.47 -3.61 -0.03
N TYR A 66 1.24 -4.90 -0.23
CA TYR A 66 0.58 -5.77 0.74
C TYR A 66 1.58 -6.82 1.22
N LEU A 67 1.89 -6.79 2.50
CA LEU A 67 2.75 -7.77 3.16
C LEU A 67 2.18 -7.97 4.56
N ASP A 68 1.53 -9.10 4.79
CA ASP A 68 1.00 -9.48 6.09
C ASP A 68 1.67 -10.78 6.53
N MET A 69 2.67 -10.67 7.39
CA MET A 69 3.43 -11.86 7.83
C MET A 69 2.67 -12.72 8.84
N ASN A 70 1.57 -12.21 9.39
CA ASN A 70 0.67 -13.00 10.23
C ASN A 70 -0.08 -14.04 9.39
N ASP A 71 -0.30 -13.77 8.09
CA ASP A 71 -0.83 -14.75 7.15
C ASP A 71 0.29 -15.70 6.67
N SER A 72 0.20 -16.96 7.10
CA SER A 72 1.14 -18.04 6.76
C SER A 72 1.30 -18.31 5.25
N THR A 73 0.35 -17.87 4.42
CA THR A 73 0.38 -18.05 2.96
C THR A 73 1.20 -16.99 2.24
N ILE A 74 1.49 -15.87 2.89
CA ILE A 74 2.26 -14.76 2.30
C ILE A 74 3.74 -15.08 2.34
N ASN A 75 4.39 -14.97 1.19
CA ASN A 75 5.83 -15.13 1.02
C ASN A 75 6.55 -13.79 1.00
N CYS A 76 7.83 -13.81 1.37
CA CYS A 76 8.65 -12.60 1.31
C CYS A 76 8.83 -12.10 -0.12
N PRO A 77 8.88 -10.78 -0.33
CA PRO A 77 9.21 -10.20 -1.64
C PRO A 77 10.57 -10.68 -2.15
N SER A 78 10.77 -10.62 -3.47
CA SER A 78 12.04 -11.00 -4.09
C SER A 78 13.23 -10.28 -3.44
N GLY A 79 14.31 -11.04 -3.19
CA GLY A 79 15.51 -10.56 -2.50
C GLY A 79 15.46 -10.67 -0.98
N PHE A 80 14.28 -10.83 -0.36
CA PHE A 80 14.14 -10.97 1.08
C PHE A 80 14.12 -12.46 1.50
N ARG A 81 14.66 -12.72 2.69
CA ARG A 81 14.61 -14.04 3.34
C ARG A 81 13.53 -14.05 4.42
N LEU A 82 12.75 -15.13 4.46
CA LEU A 82 11.84 -15.40 5.57
C LEU A 82 12.63 -15.80 6.81
N TYR A 83 12.39 -15.08 7.90
CA TYR A 83 12.83 -15.44 9.24
C TYR A 83 11.61 -15.84 10.06
N GLN A 84 11.73 -16.95 10.79
CA GLN A 84 10.68 -17.45 11.66
C GLN A 84 11.30 -17.88 12.99
N SER A 85 10.87 -17.26 14.09
CA SER A 85 11.30 -17.62 15.44
C SER A 85 10.24 -17.19 16.45
N GLY A 86 10.01 -18.01 17.48
CA GLY A 86 9.02 -17.71 18.53
C GLY A 86 7.59 -17.51 18.03
N GLY A 87 7.22 -18.11 16.88
CA GLY A 87 5.91 -17.91 16.26
C GLY A 87 5.75 -16.64 15.43
N VAL A 88 6.75 -15.76 15.42
CA VAL A 88 6.77 -14.54 14.58
C VAL A 88 7.42 -14.85 13.25
N ARG A 89 6.79 -14.43 12.16
CA ARG A 89 7.35 -14.48 10.79
C ARG A 89 7.71 -13.06 10.38
N ALA A 90 8.85 -12.89 9.72
CA ALA A 90 9.30 -11.58 9.24
C ALA A 90 10.15 -11.71 7.98
N CYS A 91 10.12 -10.69 7.12
CA CYS A 91 10.98 -10.62 5.95
C CYS A 91 12.18 -9.72 6.22
N GLY A 92 13.38 -10.28 6.09
CA GLY A 92 14.62 -9.56 6.36
C GLY A 92 15.66 -9.75 5.26
N ARG A 93 16.75 -9.02 5.39
CA ARG A 93 17.92 -9.18 4.51
C ARG A 93 18.48 -10.61 4.61
N PRO A 94 18.89 -11.24 3.50
CA PRO A 94 19.68 -12.47 3.55
C PRO A 94 20.99 -12.28 4.34
N VAL A 95 21.46 -13.34 4.99
CA VAL A 95 22.74 -13.34 5.70
C VAL A 95 23.87 -13.33 4.67
N THR A 96 24.69 -12.28 4.71
CA THR A 96 25.89 -12.11 3.87
C THR A 96 27.12 -11.96 4.76
N SER A 97 28.30 -12.31 4.25
CA SER A 97 29.59 -12.18 4.97
C SER A 97 30.05 -10.72 5.15
N SER A 98 29.39 -9.76 4.50
CA SER A 98 29.64 -8.32 4.57
C SER A 98 28.33 -7.55 4.79
N GLY A 99 28.42 -6.29 5.23
CA GLY A 99 27.27 -5.39 5.32
C GLY A 99 26.69 -5.10 3.94
N SER A 100 25.38 -5.29 3.77
CA SER A 100 24.67 -5.11 2.49
C SER A 100 23.27 -4.55 2.68
N CYS A 101 22.66 -4.07 1.59
CA CYS A 101 21.28 -3.59 1.54
C CYS A 101 20.51 -4.40 0.49
N VAL A 102 19.24 -4.68 0.77
CA VAL A 102 18.31 -5.24 -0.20
C VAL A 102 17.07 -4.36 -0.22
N SER A 103 16.56 -4.10 -1.42
CA SER A 103 15.35 -3.34 -1.65
C SER A 103 14.49 -4.03 -2.70
N VAL A 104 13.19 -3.75 -2.63
CA VAL A 104 12.21 -4.12 -3.65
C VAL A 104 11.49 -2.86 -4.08
N GLN A 105 11.17 -2.77 -5.36
CA GLN A 105 10.41 -1.66 -5.92
C GLN A 105 8.94 -2.05 -5.99
N PHE A 106 8.06 -1.16 -5.52
CA PHE A 106 6.62 -1.29 -5.67
C PHE A 106 6.12 -0.23 -6.65
N LEU A 107 5.20 -0.62 -7.53
CA LEU A 107 4.70 0.25 -8.58
C LEU A 107 3.67 1.26 -8.01
N SER A 108 4.02 2.55 -8.02
CA SER A 108 3.12 3.63 -7.60
C SER A 108 2.15 4.09 -8.69
N HIS A 109 2.21 3.49 -9.89
CA HIS A 109 1.42 3.89 -11.06
C HIS A 109 1.54 5.37 -11.46
N GLY A 110 2.69 5.98 -11.13
CA GLY A 110 3.00 7.38 -11.43
C GLY A 110 2.37 8.39 -10.48
N ILE A 111 1.75 7.95 -9.38
CA ILE A 111 1.21 8.85 -8.36
C ILE A 111 2.35 9.68 -7.75
N SER A 112 2.18 11.00 -7.74
CA SER A 112 2.99 11.89 -6.90
C SER A 112 2.46 11.84 -5.47
N TYR A 113 3.35 11.56 -4.51
CA TYR A 113 3.04 11.46 -3.08
C TYR A 113 4.09 12.21 -2.28
N SER A 114 3.71 12.70 -1.11
CA SER A 114 4.61 13.37 -0.16
C SER A 114 4.73 12.61 1.16
N GLN A 115 3.83 11.66 1.41
CA GLN A 115 3.80 10.88 2.63
C GLN A 115 3.86 9.39 2.32
N VAL A 116 4.59 8.66 3.16
CA VAL A 116 4.67 7.19 3.13
C VAL A 116 4.36 6.69 4.53
N CYS A 117 3.48 5.70 4.63
CA CYS A 117 3.12 5.06 5.89
C CYS A 117 3.31 3.55 5.79
N GLY A 118 3.91 2.96 6.81
CA GLY A 118 4.11 1.51 6.92
C GLY A 118 4.62 1.19 8.32
N ARG A 119 4.48 -0.06 8.74
CA ARG A 119 5.06 -0.57 9.98
C ARG A 119 6.20 -1.53 9.67
N TYR A 120 7.24 -1.43 10.48
CA TYR A 120 8.38 -2.32 10.48
C TYR A 120 8.55 -2.91 11.87
N HIS A 121 9.15 -4.10 11.94
CA HIS A 121 9.64 -4.68 13.18
C HIS A 121 11.17 -4.72 13.13
N SER A 122 11.83 -4.27 14.19
CA SER A 122 13.28 -4.42 14.33
C SER A 122 13.58 -5.67 15.15
N TRP A 123 14.52 -6.50 14.67
CA TRP A 123 15.02 -7.64 15.44
C TRP A 123 16.56 -7.62 15.43
N VAL A 124 17.14 -7.56 16.64
CA VAL A 124 18.57 -7.55 17.02
C VAL A 124 19.53 -6.74 16.13
N SER A 125 20.02 -5.64 16.71
CA SER A 125 21.19 -4.80 16.36
C SER A 125 21.48 -4.32 14.93
N SER A 126 20.80 -4.76 13.86
CA SER A 126 21.04 -4.19 12.51
C SER A 126 20.01 -4.53 11.43
N SER A 127 18.95 -5.29 11.74
CA SER A 127 17.90 -5.69 10.78
C SER A 127 16.56 -5.02 11.07
N THR A 128 16.15 -4.12 10.18
CA THR A 128 14.77 -3.63 10.08
C THR A 128 14.02 -4.54 9.11
N CYS A 129 13.00 -5.23 9.61
CA CYS A 129 12.14 -6.11 8.83
C CYS A 129 10.83 -5.39 8.50
N LEU A 130 10.42 -5.42 7.24
CA LEU A 130 9.10 -4.96 6.83
C LEU A 130 8.08 -6.02 7.23
N ASP A 131 6.99 -5.59 7.87
CA ASP A 131 6.00 -6.53 8.41
C ASP A 131 4.56 -6.18 8.08
N THR A 132 4.33 -5.07 7.35
CA THR A 132 2.98 -4.60 7.05
C THR A 132 2.88 -3.91 5.69
N ASN A 133 1.64 -3.60 5.34
CA ASN A 133 1.26 -2.82 4.17
C ASN A 133 2.01 -1.49 4.06
N GLY A 134 2.44 -1.18 2.85
CA GLY A 134 3.00 0.13 2.48
C GLY A 134 1.93 1.01 1.83
N TRP A 135 1.86 2.27 2.27
CA TRP A 135 0.85 3.24 1.84
C TRP A 135 1.51 4.54 1.39
N ILE A 136 0.91 5.19 0.40
CA ILE A 136 1.33 6.52 -0.09
C ILE A 136 0.15 7.50 -0.12
N GLN A 137 0.42 8.78 0.11
CA GLN A 137 -0.55 9.88 0.07
C GLN A 137 0.06 11.13 -0.54
#